data_AF-A0A2T2VWJ7-F1
#
_entry.id   AF-A0A2T2VWJ7-F1
#
_cell.length_a   1.000
_cell.length_b   1.000
_cell.length_c   1.000
_cell.angle_alpha   90.00
_cell.angle_beta   90.00
_cell.angle_gamma   90.00
#
_symmetry.space_group_name_H-M   'P 1'
#
loop_
_entity.id
_entity.type
_entity.pdbx_description
1 polymer ?
#
loop_
_entity_poly.entity_id
_entity_poly.type
_entity_poly.pdbx_seq_one_letter_code
_entity_poly.pdbx_strand_id
1 'polypeptide(L)'
;MVLLNRYYKITKFYSFLKNTAFKGSVAIIVFIIFLVGLEVFVLDFNSLLNHLVSSYSATFIFSFFLTSETILGIIPPEVFIAWASKSTNPWLYLLILATISYVGGIISYLIGGRVFLIPSIKSHIENKIAKHIVNLRKWGGLFVLLGAISPIPHSLVSLASGFIKYNFKYYLMWSLFRYARFVIYALVTFKVFI
;
A
#
# COMPACT_ATOMS: atom_id res chain seq x y z
N MET A 1 -15.51 -26.83 -19.33
CA MET A 1 -16.15 -25.91 -18.36
C MET A 1 -17.18 -26.56 -17.42
N VAL A 2 -18.01 -27.51 -17.87
CA VAL A 2 -19.09 -28.11 -17.05
C VAL A 2 -18.60 -28.80 -15.76
N LEU A 3 -17.48 -29.53 -15.82
CA LEU A 3 -16.88 -30.21 -14.66
C LEU A 3 -16.44 -29.22 -13.56
N LEU A 4 -15.86 -28.08 -13.93
CA LEU A 4 -15.40 -27.04 -13.00
C LEU A 4 -16.59 -26.39 -12.28
N ASN A 5 -17.67 -26.09 -13.01
CA ASN A 5 -18.87 -25.49 -12.45
C ASN A 5 -19.58 -26.42 -11.45
N ARG A 6 -19.58 -27.73 -11.74
CA ARG A 6 -20.14 -28.76 -10.85
C ARG A 6 -19.32 -28.88 -9.56
N TYR A 7 -18.00 -28.86 -9.68
CA TYR A 7 -17.09 -28.85 -8.53
C TYR A 7 -17.30 -27.61 -7.62
N TYR A 8 -17.40 -26.40 -8.20
CA TYR A 8 -17.67 -25.17 -7.44
C TYR A 8 -19.06 -25.12 -6.78
N LYS A 9 -20.07 -25.77 -7.36
CA LYS A 9 -21.38 -25.96 -6.71
C LYS A 9 -21.30 -26.89 -5.51
N ILE A 10 -20.66 -28.06 -5.65
CA ILE A 10 -20.55 -29.07 -4.58
C ILE A 10 -19.77 -28.52 -3.38
N THR A 11 -18.67 -27.83 -3.66
CA THR A 11 -17.81 -27.21 -2.63
C THR A 11 -18.40 -25.93 -2.01
N LYS A 12 -19.61 -25.51 -2.41
CA LYS A 12 -20.25 -24.23 -2.03
C LYS A 12 -19.37 -23.00 -2.28
N PHE A 13 -18.43 -23.09 -3.22
CA PHE A 13 -17.45 -22.05 -3.52
C PHE A 13 -18.11 -20.72 -3.89
N TYR A 14 -19.19 -20.74 -4.69
CA TYR A 14 -19.93 -19.52 -5.05
C TYR A 14 -20.57 -18.82 -3.84
N SER A 15 -21.11 -19.60 -2.90
CA SER A 15 -21.69 -19.06 -1.66
C SER A 15 -20.61 -18.46 -0.76
N PHE A 16 -19.45 -19.11 -0.68
CA PHE A 16 -18.29 -18.59 0.03
C PHE A 16 -17.80 -17.28 -0.60
N LEU A 17 -17.64 -17.25 -1.93
CA LEU A 17 -17.14 -16.08 -2.65
C LEU A 17 -18.10 -14.89 -2.51
N LYS A 18 -19.42 -15.13 -2.61
CA LYS A 18 -20.45 -14.12 -2.36
C LYS A 18 -20.40 -13.58 -0.93
N ASN A 19 -20.27 -14.45 0.07
CA ASN A 19 -20.22 -14.05 1.47
C ASN A 19 -18.94 -13.25 1.80
N THR A 20 -17.79 -13.68 1.27
CA THR A 20 -16.52 -12.98 1.41
C THR A 20 -16.55 -11.64 0.69
N ALA A 21 -17.09 -11.57 -0.52
CA ALA A 21 -17.27 -10.32 -1.27
C ALA A 21 -18.19 -9.35 -0.52
N PHE A 22 -19.30 -9.83 0.05
CA PHE A 22 -20.21 -9.00 0.82
C PHE A 22 -19.54 -8.45 2.09
N LYS A 23 -18.89 -9.30 2.89
CA LYS A 23 -18.16 -8.87 4.09
C LYS A 23 -17.04 -7.88 3.77
N GLY A 24 -16.28 -8.13 2.69
CA GLY A 24 -15.24 -7.22 2.21
C GLY A 24 -15.81 -5.89 1.75
N SER A 25 -16.93 -5.90 1.03
CA SER A 25 -17.61 -4.68 0.57
C SER A 25 -18.12 -3.86 1.74
N VAL A 26 -18.72 -4.50 2.75
CA VAL A 26 -19.17 -3.82 3.98
C VAL A 26 -18.00 -3.16 4.70
N ALA A 27 -16.87 -3.87 4.85
CA ALA A 27 -15.68 -3.31 5.48
C ALA A 27 -15.13 -2.09 4.72
N ILE A 28 -15.11 -2.14 3.38
CA ILE A 28 -14.70 -1.01 2.52
C ILE A 28 -15.66 0.16 2.69
N ILE A 29 -16.97 -0.07 2.67
CA ILE A 29 -17.99 0.98 2.83
C ILE A 29 -17.87 1.65 4.19
N VAL A 30 -17.70 0.87 5.27
CA VAL A 30 -17.50 1.42 6.63
C VAL A 30 -16.23 2.27 6.69
N PHE A 31 -15.14 1.83 6.05
CA PHE A 31 -13.90 2.59 6.00
C PHE A 31 -14.05 3.90 5.23
N ILE A 32 -14.77 3.89 4.09
CA ILE A 32 -15.07 5.10 3.32
C ILE A 32 -15.93 6.06 4.14
N ILE A 33 -17.00 5.58 4.79
CA ILE A 33 -17.87 6.40 5.64
C ILE A 33 -17.06 7.01 6.79
N PHE A 34 -16.15 6.25 7.39
CA PHE A 34 -15.26 6.77 8.44
C PHE A 34 -14.35 7.88 7.93
N LEU A 35 -13.73 7.71 6.75
CA LEU A 35 -12.88 8.75 6.14
C LEU A 35 -13.68 10.01 5.77
N VAL A 36 -14.85 9.85 5.16
CA VAL A 36 -15.74 10.98 4.82
C VAL A 36 -16.25 11.65 6.10
N GLY A 37 -16.55 10.88 7.14
CA GLY A 37 -16.90 11.42 8.46
C GLY A 37 -15.76 12.25 9.06
N LEU A 38 -14.51 11.78 8.97
CA LEU A 38 -13.36 12.57 9.41
C LEU A 38 -13.20 13.86 8.61
N GLU A 39 -13.40 13.83 7.28
CA GLU A 39 -13.40 15.02 6.43
C GLU A 39 -14.46 16.04 6.86
N VAL A 40 -15.71 15.60 7.00
CA VAL A 40 -16.84 16.51 7.27
C VAL A 40 -16.81 17.04 8.71
N PHE A 41 -16.39 16.24 9.69
CA PHE A 41 -16.52 16.60 11.10
C PHE A 41 -15.20 17.04 11.77
N VAL A 42 -14.03 16.69 11.24
CA VAL A 42 -12.74 16.87 11.95
C VAL A 42 -11.67 17.56 11.09
N LEU A 43 -11.57 17.26 9.79
CA LEU A 43 -10.44 17.63 8.93
C LEU A 43 -10.91 18.36 7.67
N ASP A 44 -10.77 19.68 7.63
CA ASP A 44 -10.90 20.44 6.40
C ASP A 44 -9.62 20.26 5.56
N PHE A 45 -9.59 19.21 4.73
CA PHE A 45 -8.42 18.83 3.94
C PHE A 45 -7.91 19.98 3.07
N ASN A 46 -8.79 20.86 2.59
CA ASN A 46 -8.37 22.01 1.80
C ASN A 46 -7.60 23.04 2.63
N SER A 47 -8.07 23.37 3.84
CA SER A 47 -7.36 24.28 4.73
C SER A 47 -6.06 23.67 5.25
N LEU A 48 -6.06 22.39 5.61
CA LEU A 48 -4.87 21.66 6.05
C LEU A 48 -3.81 21.60 4.94
N LEU A 49 -4.21 21.33 3.70
CA LEU A 49 -3.30 21.37 2.54
C LEU A 49 -2.77 22.78 2.28
N ASN A 50 -3.60 23.83 2.38
CA ASN A 50 -3.16 25.21 2.20
C ASN A 50 -2.19 25.66 3.30
N HIS A 51 -2.41 25.22 4.54
CA HIS A 51 -1.47 25.42 5.64
C HIS A 51 -0.16 24.65 5.41
N LEU A 52 -0.22 23.41 4.93
CA LEU A 52 0.98 22.63 4.60
C LEU A 52 1.80 23.29 3.48
N VAL A 53 1.16 23.76 2.41
CA VAL A 53 1.81 24.46 1.29
C VAL A 53 2.45 25.77 1.74
N SER A 54 1.78 26.55 2.59
CA SER A 54 2.24 27.88 3.00
C SER A 54 3.24 27.86 4.15
N SER A 55 3.15 26.88 5.06
CA SER A 55 3.93 26.86 6.31
C SER A 55 5.18 25.97 6.25
N TYR A 56 5.23 25.00 5.32
CA TYR A 56 6.32 24.02 5.27
C TYR A 56 7.02 23.99 3.91
N SER A 57 8.34 23.82 3.94
CA SER A 57 9.12 23.63 2.72
C SER A 57 8.85 22.26 2.10
N ALA A 58 9.00 22.17 0.77
CA ALA A 58 8.85 20.90 0.05
C ALA A 58 9.78 19.79 0.59
N THR A 59 11.01 20.15 0.96
CA THR A 59 11.98 19.22 1.56
C THR A 59 11.49 18.62 2.87
N PHE A 60 10.84 19.40 3.73
CA PHE A 60 10.28 18.91 4.99
C PHE A 60 9.16 17.89 4.71
N ILE A 61 8.27 18.20 3.79
CA ILE A 61 7.14 17.33 3.42
C ILE A 61 7.64 16.01 2.82
N PHE A 62 8.64 16.07 1.94
CA PHE A 62 9.27 14.88 1.38
C PHE A 62 9.96 14.01 2.44
N SER A 63 10.67 14.63 3.39
CA SER A 63 11.31 13.92 4.51
C SER A 63 10.28 13.26 5.42
N PHE A 64 9.22 13.98 5.76
CA PHE A 64 8.12 13.46 6.56
C PHE A 64 7.37 12.32 5.86
N PHE A 65 7.18 12.43 4.55
CA PHE A 65 6.61 11.36 3.75
C PHE A 65 7.50 10.11 3.76
N LEU A 66 8.82 10.28 3.59
CA LEU A 66 9.77 9.17 3.64
C LEU A 66 9.73 8.47 5.00
N THR A 67 9.77 9.21 6.11
CA THR A 67 9.75 8.61 7.45
C THR A 67 8.44 7.85 7.70
N SER A 68 7.30 8.45 7.35
CA SER A 68 6.00 7.79 7.42
C SER A 68 5.97 6.48 6.62
N GLU A 69 6.45 6.51 5.37
CA GLU A 69 6.50 5.34 4.51
C GLU A 69 7.45 4.27 5.02
N THR A 70 8.61 4.62 5.58
CA THR A 70 9.55 3.59 6.07
C THR A 70 9.03 2.79 7.27
N ILE A 71 8.27 3.42 8.18
CA ILE A 71 7.83 2.80 9.44
C ILE A 71 6.59 1.94 9.21
N LEU A 72 5.50 2.53 8.71
CA LEU A 72 4.19 1.85 8.62
C LEU A 72 3.31 2.33 7.46
N GLY A 73 3.66 3.43 6.78
CA GLY A 73 2.81 4.03 5.74
C GLY A 73 1.44 4.44 6.28
N ILE A 74 1.40 4.95 7.52
CA ILE A 74 0.16 5.31 8.23
C ILE A 74 -0.59 6.41 7.47
N ILE A 75 0.17 7.36 6.92
CA ILE A 75 -0.39 8.51 6.25
C ILE A 75 -0.66 8.14 4.79
N PRO A 76 -1.91 8.24 4.33
CA PRO A 76 -2.27 7.88 2.97
C PRO A 76 -1.47 8.75 1.96
N PRO A 77 -0.84 8.15 0.94
CA PRO A 77 -0.10 8.88 -0.09
C PRO A 77 -0.96 9.90 -0.85
N GLU A 78 -2.28 9.73 -0.84
CA GLU A 78 -3.28 10.59 -1.45
C GLU A 78 -3.21 12.03 -0.93
N VAL A 79 -2.90 12.23 0.36
CA VAL A 79 -2.73 13.56 0.97
C VAL A 79 -1.54 14.29 0.33
N PHE A 80 -0.42 13.57 0.14
CA PHE A 80 0.78 14.14 -0.47
C PHE A 80 0.61 14.38 -1.98
N ILE A 81 -0.16 13.54 -2.66
CA ILE A 81 -0.52 13.73 -4.08
C ILE A 81 -1.40 14.99 -4.24
N ALA A 82 -2.36 15.21 -3.35
CA ALA A 82 -3.18 16.44 -3.32
C ALA A 82 -2.35 17.68 -2.96
N TRP A 83 -1.34 17.55 -2.11
CA TRP A 83 -0.37 18.63 -1.89
C TRP A 83 0.46 18.92 -3.15
N ALA A 84 0.93 17.88 -3.85
CA ALA A 84 1.69 18.03 -5.09
C ALA A 84 0.88 18.71 -6.21
N SER A 85 -0.45 18.53 -6.25
CA SER A 85 -1.31 19.20 -7.26
C SER A 85 -1.28 20.72 -7.16
N LYS A 86 -1.04 21.28 -5.97
CA LYS A 86 -0.96 22.72 -5.70
C LYS A 86 0.45 23.31 -5.90
N SER A 87 1.43 22.49 -6.28
CA SER A 87 2.81 22.91 -6.47
C SER A 87 3.04 23.55 -7.85
N THR A 88 4.19 24.22 -8.02
CA THR A 88 4.58 24.85 -9.30
C THR A 88 4.77 23.85 -10.44
N ASN A 89 5.19 22.61 -10.14
CA ASN A 89 5.31 21.53 -11.11
C ASN A 89 4.75 20.22 -10.53
N PRO A 90 3.43 20.00 -10.64
CA PRO A 90 2.75 18.88 -10.00
C PRO A 90 3.28 17.50 -10.40
N TRP A 91 3.61 17.31 -11.68
CA TRP A 91 4.10 16.03 -12.19
C TRP A 91 5.51 15.71 -11.68
N LEU A 92 6.37 16.72 -11.55
CA LEU A 92 7.71 16.55 -10.98
C LEU A 92 7.63 16.18 -9.51
N TYR A 93 6.77 16.85 -8.74
CA TYR A 93 6.57 16.56 -7.32
C TYR A 93 5.95 15.17 -7.12
N LEU A 94 5.03 14.77 -7.99
CA LEU A 94 4.48 13.42 -8.01
C LEU A 94 5.55 12.36 -8.24
N LEU A 95 6.44 12.58 -9.21
CA LEU A 95 7.54 11.65 -9.50
C LEU A 95 8.49 11.55 -8.29
N ILE A 96 8.82 12.67 -7.64
CA ILE A 96 9.61 12.67 -6.40
C ILE A 96 8.90 11.90 -5.29
N LEU A 97 7.60 12.11 -5.08
CA LEU A 97 6.84 11.35 -4.09
C LEU A 97 6.86 9.86 -4.41
N ALA A 98 6.60 9.47 -5.66
CA ALA A 98 6.61 8.08 -6.08
C ALA A 98 7.98 7.41 -5.86
N THR A 99 9.08 8.11 -6.18
CA THR A 99 10.44 7.63 -5.93
C THR A 99 10.75 7.49 -4.44
N ILE A 100 10.41 8.48 -3.62
CA ILE A 100 10.53 8.41 -2.16
C ILE A 100 9.75 7.22 -1.61
N SER A 101 8.54 7.02 -2.09
CA SER A 101 7.69 5.89 -1.74
C SER A 101 8.36 4.56 -2.08
N TYR A 102 8.89 4.44 -3.31
CA TYR A 102 9.59 3.24 -3.76
C TYR A 102 10.82 2.94 -2.88
N VAL A 103 11.63 3.96 -2.60
CA VAL A 103 12.81 3.87 -1.71
C VAL A 103 12.42 3.52 -0.28
N GLY A 104 11.36 4.13 0.25
CA GLY A 104 10.82 3.80 1.58
C GLY A 104 10.43 2.34 1.69
N GLY A 105 9.79 1.78 0.65
CA GLY A 105 9.51 0.34 0.57
C GLY A 105 10.77 -0.52 0.57
N ILE A 106 11.82 -0.13 -0.19
CA ILE A 106 13.11 -0.84 -0.16
C ILE A 106 13.69 -0.87 1.24
N ILE A 107 13.66 0.26 1.97
CA ILE A 107 14.14 0.35 3.35
C ILE A 107 13.33 -0.60 4.24
N SER A 108 11.98 -0.57 4.17
CA SER A 108 11.12 -1.49 4.93
C SER A 108 11.39 -2.96 4.61
N TYR A 109 11.65 -3.30 3.34
CA TYR A 109 12.04 -4.66 2.95
C TYR A 109 13.34 -5.10 3.63
N LEU A 110 14.37 -4.23 3.63
CA LEU A 110 15.65 -4.52 4.27
C LEU A 110 15.48 -4.67 5.80
N ILE A 111 14.65 -3.82 6.42
CA ILE A 111 14.30 -3.95 7.84
C ILE A 111 13.65 -5.30 8.10
N GLY A 112 12.65 -5.70 7.33
CA GLY A 112 11.96 -6.98 7.48
C GLY A 112 12.91 -8.18 7.35
N GLY A 113 13.84 -8.11 6.40
CA GLY A 113 14.90 -9.11 6.24
C GLY A 113 15.83 -9.22 7.46
N ARG A 114 16.18 -8.10 8.10
CA ARG A 114 17.00 -8.09 9.33
C ARG A 114 16.24 -8.57 10.55
N VAL A 115 14.98 -8.17 10.70
CA VAL A 115 14.15 -8.58 11.83
C VAL A 115 13.92 -10.11 11.80
N PHE A 116 13.87 -10.73 10.62
CA PHE A 116 13.85 -12.20 10.50
C PHE A 116 15.09 -12.89 11.10
N LEU A 117 16.24 -12.21 11.21
CA LEU A 117 17.46 -12.80 11.80
C LEU A 117 17.38 -12.95 13.32
N ILE A 118 16.40 -12.29 13.97
CA ILE A 118 16.22 -12.38 15.42
C ILE A 118 15.73 -13.80 15.77
N PRO A 119 16.45 -14.56 16.63
CA PRO A 119 16.17 -15.98 16.89
C PRO A 119 14.74 -16.27 17.33
N SER A 120 14.17 -15.42 18.20
CA SER A 120 12.79 -15.56 18.69
C SER A 120 11.74 -15.42 17.58
N ILE A 121 11.97 -14.50 16.63
CA ILE A 121 11.08 -14.25 15.50
C ILE A 121 11.23 -15.37 14.48
N LYS A 122 12.47 -15.76 14.18
CA LYS A 122 12.79 -16.87 13.29
C LYS A 122 12.13 -18.17 13.75
N SER A 123 12.26 -18.53 15.03
CA SER A 123 11.68 -19.78 15.55
C SER A 123 10.15 -19.75 15.49
N HIS A 124 9.52 -18.59 15.78
CA HIS A 124 8.07 -18.45 15.67
C HIS A 124 7.61 -18.64 14.22
N ILE A 125 8.32 -18.03 13.28
CA ILE A 125 8.00 -18.09 11.86
C ILE A 125 8.20 -19.51 11.29
N GLU A 126 9.33 -20.15 11.58
CA GLU A 126 9.67 -21.48 11.08
C GLU A 126 8.79 -22.57 11.72
N ASN A 127 8.40 -22.42 12.99
CA ASN A 127 7.60 -23.46 13.67
C ASN A 127 6.09 -23.30 13.45
N LYS A 128 5.54 -22.09 13.40
CA LYS A 128 4.08 -21.87 13.23
C LYS A 128 3.63 -21.57 11.79
N ILE A 129 4.48 -20.92 10.98
CA ILE A 129 4.02 -20.28 9.73
C ILE A 129 4.74 -20.85 8.49
N ALA A 130 5.70 -21.76 8.64
CA ALA A 130 6.50 -22.30 7.53
C ALA A 130 5.66 -22.78 6.33
N LYS A 131 4.58 -23.55 6.54
CA LYS A 131 3.72 -24.01 5.44
C LYS A 131 3.05 -22.85 4.67
N HIS A 132 2.64 -21.79 5.36
CA HIS A 132 2.03 -20.62 4.73
C HIS A 132 3.09 -19.78 4.00
N ILE A 133 4.29 -19.66 4.58
CA ILE A 133 5.39 -18.88 4.00
C ILE A 133 5.97 -19.49 2.73
N VAL A 134 6.04 -20.82 2.62
CA VAL A 134 6.51 -21.48 1.39
C VAL A 134 5.60 -21.14 0.20
N ASN A 135 4.29 -21.17 0.39
CA ASN A 135 3.33 -20.75 -0.64
C ASN A 135 3.39 -19.24 -0.89
N LEU A 136 3.48 -18.42 0.15
CA LEU A 136 3.65 -16.96 0.00
C LEU A 136 4.93 -16.60 -0.75
N ARG A 137 6.02 -17.37 -0.57
CA ARG A 137 7.28 -17.15 -1.30
C ARG A 137 7.15 -17.53 -2.78
N LYS A 138 6.43 -18.62 -3.09
CA LYS A 138 6.16 -19.03 -4.48
C LYS A 138 5.32 -18.01 -5.24
N TRP A 139 4.33 -17.43 -4.58
CA TRP A 139 3.42 -16.41 -5.14
C TRP A 139 3.83 -14.97 -4.79
N GLY A 140 5.03 -14.76 -4.22
CA GLY A 140 5.45 -13.50 -3.61
C GLY A 140 5.39 -12.32 -4.58
N GLY A 141 5.66 -12.55 -5.87
CA GLY A 141 5.55 -11.51 -6.89
C GLY A 141 4.13 -10.99 -7.09
N LEU A 142 3.16 -11.90 -7.08
CA LEU A 142 1.74 -11.55 -7.13
C LEU A 142 1.31 -10.78 -5.87
N PHE A 143 1.81 -11.14 -4.70
CA PHE A 143 1.55 -10.38 -3.46
C PHE A 143 2.14 -8.98 -3.49
N VAL A 144 3.38 -8.83 -3.96
CA VAL A 144 4.02 -7.50 -4.10
C VAL A 144 3.28 -6.65 -5.13
N LEU A 145 2.93 -7.23 -6.28
CA LEU A 145 2.16 -6.54 -7.32
C LEU A 145 0.79 -6.07 -6.81
N LEU A 146 0.03 -6.98 -6.19
CA LEU A 146 -1.27 -6.64 -5.61
C LEU A 146 -1.12 -5.58 -4.53
N GLY A 147 -0.11 -5.71 -3.66
CA GLY A 147 0.20 -4.73 -2.64
C GLY A 147 0.54 -3.34 -3.21
N ALA A 148 1.30 -3.28 -4.30
CA ALA A 148 1.71 -2.04 -4.95
C ALA A 148 0.54 -1.30 -5.62
N ILE A 149 -0.46 -2.03 -6.10
CA ILE A 149 -1.66 -1.45 -6.74
C ILE A 149 -2.79 -1.19 -5.72
N SER A 150 -2.90 -2.05 -4.71
CA SER A 150 -3.94 -1.98 -3.69
C SER A 150 -3.84 -0.72 -2.83
N PRO A 151 -4.92 -0.30 -2.15
CA PRO A 151 -4.89 0.80 -1.19
C PRO A 151 -4.11 0.48 0.10
N ILE A 152 -3.53 -0.73 0.22
CA ILE A 152 -2.76 -1.15 1.39
C ILE A 152 -1.45 -0.34 1.48
N PRO A 153 -0.96 -0.04 2.69
CA PRO A 153 0.36 0.55 2.87
C PRO A 153 1.45 -0.33 2.25
N HIS A 154 2.17 0.21 1.27
CA HIS A 154 3.20 -0.55 0.54
C HIS A 154 4.36 -0.96 1.44
N SER A 155 4.68 -0.16 2.46
CA SER A 155 5.71 -0.46 3.45
C SER A 155 5.44 -1.74 4.23
N LEU A 156 4.17 -2.01 4.55
CA LEU A 156 3.75 -3.25 5.20
C LEU A 156 3.99 -4.46 4.28
N VAL A 157 3.63 -4.34 3.00
CA VAL A 157 3.86 -5.39 2.00
C VAL A 157 5.36 -5.62 1.79
N SER A 158 6.14 -4.54 1.80
CA SER A 158 7.59 -4.58 1.63
C SER A 158 8.27 -5.25 2.83
N LEU A 159 7.87 -4.87 4.05
CA LEU A 159 8.32 -5.47 5.31
C LEU A 159 7.99 -6.98 5.34
N ALA A 160 6.75 -7.34 4.99
CA ALA A 160 6.33 -8.74 4.89
C ALA A 160 7.14 -9.52 3.86
N SER A 161 7.44 -8.91 2.71
CA SER A 161 8.29 -9.50 1.67
C SER A 161 9.72 -9.74 2.16
N GLY A 162 10.24 -8.82 2.98
CA GLY A 162 11.51 -8.98 3.68
C GLY A 162 11.49 -10.14 4.68
N PHE A 163 10.43 -10.25 5.50
CA PHE A 163 10.26 -11.34 6.47
C PHE A 163 10.29 -12.72 5.81
N ILE A 164 9.59 -12.87 4.68
CA ILE A 164 9.54 -14.16 3.98
C ILE A 164 10.79 -14.43 3.12
N LYS A 165 11.80 -13.54 3.13
CA LYS A 165 12.98 -13.59 2.27
C LYS A 165 12.60 -13.79 0.80
N TYR A 166 11.65 -13.00 0.31
CA TYR A 166 11.33 -12.99 -1.11
C TYR A 166 12.56 -12.54 -1.91
N ASN A 167 12.67 -12.88 -3.19
CA ASN A 167 13.85 -12.47 -3.97
C ASN A 167 13.83 -10.96 -4.19
N PHE A 168 14.88 -10.28 -3.74
CA PHE A 168 14.98 -8.81 -3.80
C PHE A 168 14.86 -8.27 -5.22
N LYS A 169 15.43 -8.94 -6.23
CA LYS A 169 15.36 -8.49 -7.63
C LYS A 169 13.92 -8.51 -8.15
N TYR A 170 13.19 -9.58 -7.87
CA TYR A 170 11.77 -9.66 -8.27
C TYR A 170 10.92 -8.68 -7.46
N TYR A 171 11.19 -8.52 -6.16
CA TYR A 171 10.55 -7.48 -5.36
C TYR A 171 10.69 -6.09 -6.00
N LEU A 172 11.91 -5.69 -6.38
CA LEU A 172 12.18 -4.40 -7.01
C LEU A 172 11.41 -4.22 -8.33
N MET A 173 11.32 -5.27 -9.15
CA MET A 173 10.54 -5.22 -10.39
C MET A 173 9.05 -5.04 -10.12
N TRP A 174 8.48 -5.82 -9.19
CA TRP A 174 7.04 -5.76 -8.90
C TRP A 174 6.64 -4.48 -8.14
N SER A 175 7.51 -3.91 -7.33
CA SER A 175 7.25 -2.65 -6.64
C SER A 175 7.26 -1.43 -7.57
N LEU A 176 7.74 -1.55 -8.82
CA LEU A 176 7.63 -0.47 -9.82
C LEU A 176 6.17 -0.12 -10.15
N PHE A 177 5.24 -1.04 -9.95
CA PHE A 177 3.80 -0.75 -10.11
C PHE A 177 3.31 0.32 -9.13
N ARG A 178 4.09 0.65 -8.10
CA ARG A 178 3.83 1.79 -7.23
C ARG A 178 3.77 3.11 -8.02
N TYR A 179 4.64 3.30 -9.00
CA TYR A 179 4.59 4.49 -9.88
C TYR A 179 3.28 4.56 -10.65
N ALA A 180 2.77 3.42 -11.13
CA ALA A 180 1.47 3.35 -11.80
C ALA A 180 0.33 3.76 -10.84
N ARG A 181 0.33 3.29 -9.58
CA ARG A 181 -0.66 3.72 -8.57
C ARG A 181 -0.63 5.23 -8.36
N PHE A 182 0.55 5.82 -8.19
CA PHE A 182 0.70 7.27 -8.02
C PHE A 182 0.16 8.04 -9.23
N VAL A 183 0.45 7.59 -10.45
CA VAL A 183 -0.06 8.21 -11.67
C VAL A 183 -1.59 8.08 -11.77
N ILE A 184 -2.16 6.92 -11.46
CA ILE A 184 -3.61 6.72 -11.49
C ILE A 184 -4.31 7.66 -10.50
N TYR A 185 -3.78 7.79 -9.28
CA TYR A 185 -4.34 8.72 -8.31
C TYR A 185 -4.12 10.18 -8.69
N ALA A 186 -2.96 10.53 -9.24
CA ALA A 186 -2.72 11.85 -9.80
C ALA A 186 -3.77 12.23 -10.84
N LEU A 187 -4.11 11.31 -11.75
CA LEU A 187 -5.10 11.56 -12.79
C LEU A 187 -6.50 11.81 -12.23
N VAL A 188 -6.86 11.16 -11.12
CA VAL A 188 -8.13 11.42 -10.43
C VAL A 188 -8.07 12.76 -9.70
N THR A 189 -7.02 12.98 -8.91
CA THR A 189 -6.87 14.17 -8.07
C THR A 189 -6.66 15.45 -8.89
N PHE A 190 -5.76 15.44 -9.88
CA PHE A 190 -5.47 16.63 -10.69
C PHE A 190 -6.66 17.04 -11.54
N LYS A 191 -7.49 16.10 -12.02
CA LYS A 191 -8.74 16.41 -12.73
C LYS A 191 -9.84 16.98 -11.83
N VAL A 192 -9.77 16.74 -10.52
CA VAL A 192 -10.70 17.32 -9.54
C VAL A 192 -10.27 18.75 -9.16
N PHE A 193 -8.99 19.09 -9.34
CA PHE A 193 -8.42 20.40 -8.99
C PHE A 193 -8.09 21.29 -10.20
N ILE A 194 -8.38 20.84 -11.42
CA ILE A 194 -8.37 21.62 -12.69
C ILE A 194 -9.80 22.03 -13.01
#